data_AF-A0A5M3WHB3-F1
#
_entry.id   AF-A0A5M3WHB3-F1
#
_cell.length_a   1.000
_cell.length_b   1.000
_cell.length_c   1.000
_cell.angle_alpha   90.00
_cell.angle_beta   90.00
_cell.angle_gamma   90.00
#
_symmetry.space_group_name_H-M   'P 1'
#
loop_
_entity.id
_entity.type
_entity.pdbx_description
1 polymer ?
#
loop_
_entity_poly.entity_id
_entity_poly.type
_entity_poly.pdbx_seq_one_letter_code
_entity_poly.pdbx_strand_id
1 'polypeptide(L)'
;MENIAYVHERFPVTQDQIEHWQVIPDDNGRLPTLVGTCPMCHHDNEIRLAEWVTSSGGVPSMVEDSAAATSVTRQIICTCRMGHEQPPGFYGCGRWWLGTLTVQSGGGYRLTVEAEHDMLAAAVALNHAVDGQDRSVQSSAEKWVTGVASVFGLFSLVGVATAKDALSGFTNNVKLAVAAALLTGLGLAATALALGHRAAYGWPVAVDVSDNRKLQAWYDDRRTYATRAARLLRSAVWFAYGALAALAIMTMLIWFLPRAPR
;
A
#
# COMPACT_ATOMS: atom_id res chain seq x y z
N MET A 1 0.43 -8.90 -42.66
CA MET A 1 0.63 -8.78 -41.21
C MET A 1 -0.56 -9.44 -40.55
N GLU A 2 -0.31 -10.47 -39.75
CA GLU A 2 -1.36 -11.20 -39.04
C GLU A 2 -1.93 -10.29 -37.95
N ASN A 3 -3.27 -10.16 -37.87
CA ASN A 3 -3.91 -9.35 -36.85
C ASN A 3 -3.86 -10.11 -35.51
N ILE A 4 -2.88 -9.77 -34.67
CA ILE A 4 -2.69 -10.42 -33.38
C ILE A 4 -3.56 -9.70 -32.35
N ALA A 5 -4.55 -10.42 -31.82
CA ALA A 5 -5.41 -9.94 -30.73
C ALA A 5 -4.66 -9.84 -29.40
N TYR A 6 -5.01 -8.83 -28.62
CA TYR A 6 -4.58 -8.67 -27.24
C TYR A 6 -5.17 -9.79 -26.37
N VAL A 7 -4.30 -10.55 -25.70
CA VAL A 7 -4.69 -11.57 -24.73
C VAL A 7 -3.79 -11.49 -23.51
N HIS A 8 -4.36 -11.19 -22.34
CA HIS A 8 -3.61 -11.13 -21.08
C HIS A 8 -3.43 -12.53 -20.48
N GLU A 9 -2.54 -13.32 -21.08
CA GLU A 9 -2.27 -14.70 -20.67
C GLU A 9 -0.77 -14.97 -20.51
N ARG A 10 -0.45 -15.98 -19.69
CA ARG A 10 0.92 -16.47 -19.57
C ARG A 10 1.30 -17.19 -20.86
N PHE A 11 2.38 -16.76 -21.48
CA PHE A 11 2.97 -17.40 -22.65
C PHE A 11 4.20 -18.22 -22.22
N PRO A 12 4.25 -19.52 -22.53
CA PRO A 12 5.42 -20.34 -22.24
C PRO A 12 6.57 -19.93 -23.16
N VAL A 13 7.66 -19.45 -22.57
CA VAL A 13 8.88 -19.05 -23.30
C VAL A 13 10.00 -20.05 -23.05
N THR A 14 10.83 -20.29 -24.05
CA THR A 14 12.08 -21.04 -23.91
C THR A 14 13.25 -20.09 -23.66
N GLN A 15 14.37 -20.62 -23.15
CA GLN A 15 15.58 -19.82 -22.94
C GLN A 15 16.09 -19.21 -24.26
N ASP A 16 16.06 -19.98 -25.35
CA ASP A 16 16.49 -19.52 -26.68
C ASP A 16 15.66 -18.32 -27.18
N GLN A 17 14.35 -18.32 -26.89
CA GLN A 17 13.45 -17.23 -27.28
C GLN A 17 13.71 -15.92 -26.52
N ILE A 18 14.39 -15.97 -25.38
CA ILE A 18 14.69 -14.79 -24.58
C ILE A 18 16.18 -14.46 -24.51
N GLU A 19 17.04 -15.25 -25.17
CA GLU A 19 18.50 -15.08 -25.12
C GLU A 19 18.95 -13.72 -25.69
N HIS A 20 18.21 -13.20 -26.66
CA HIS A 20 18.48 -11.89 -27.27
C HIS A 20 18.01 -10.70 -26.43
N TRP A 21 17.37 -10.93 -25.27
CA TRP A 21 16.95 -9.84 -24.40
C TRP A 21 18.15 -9.23 -23.69
N GLN A 22 18.27 -7.92 -23.83
CA GLN A 22 19.34 -7.14 -23.26
C GLN A 22 18.84 -6.39 -22.03
N VAL A 23 19.75 -6.21 -21.09
CA VAL A 23 19.52 -5.50 -19.85
C VAL A 23 20.33 -4.21 -19.92
N ILE A 24 19.64 -3.09 -20.09
CA ILE A 24 20.26 -1.77 -20.14
C ILE A 24 20.29 -1.22 -18.71
N PRO A 25 21.45 -1.16 -18.04
CA PRO A 25 21.55 -0.58 -16.70
C PRO A 25 21.10 0.88 -16.70
N ASP A 26 20.46 1.32 -15.62
CA ASP A 26 20.22 2.75 -15.40
C ASP A 26 21.48 3.33 -14.71
N ASP A 27 22.05 4.38 -15.31
CA ASP A 27 23.25 5.07 -14.82
C ASP A 27 23.07 5.65 -13.39
N ASN A 28 21.84 5.74 -12.89
CA ASN A 28 21.52 6.28 -11.57
C ASN A 28 21.37 5.22 -10.46
N GLY A 29 21.79 3.98 -10.72
CA GLY A 29 21.66 2.89 -9.74
C GLY A 29 20.24 2.39 -9.54
N ARG A 30 19.37 2.56 -10.56
CA ARG A 30 18.02 1.99 -10.61
C ARG A 30 18.02 0.67 -11.40
N LEU A 31 16.94 -0.10 -11.27
CA LEU A 31 16.79 -1.37 -11.99
C LEU A 31 16.83 -1.12 -13.49
N PRO A 32 17.42 -2.06 -14.21
CA PRO A 32 17.66 -1.91 -15.63
C PRO A 32 16.37 -1.92 -16.45
N THR A 33 16.46 -1.36 -17.64
CA THR A 33 15.45 -1.52 -18.69
C THR A 33 15.74 -2.79 -19.46
N LEU A 34 14.72 -3.63 -19.62
CA LEU A 34 14.78 -4.81 -20.47
C LEU A 34 14.40 -4.43 -21.90
N VAL A 35 15.24 -4.77 -22.87
CA VAL A 35 14.97 -4.56 -24.30
C VAL A 35 15.08 -5.88 -25.03
N GLY A 36 14.07 -6.21 -25.81
CA GLY A 36 14.09 -7.42 -26.63
C GLY A 36 12.80 -7.62 -27.40
N THR A 37 12.79 -8.64 -28.24
CA THR A 37 11.65 -8.98 -29.08
C THR A 37 10.66 -9.88 -28.33
N CYS A 38 9.36 -9.62 -28.47
CA CYS A 38 8.33 -10.47 -27.91
C CYS A 38 8.33 -11.87 -28.56
N PRO A 39 8.39 -12.96 -27.77
CA PRO A 39 8.38 -14.33 -28.32
C PRO A 39 7.10 -14.72 -29.08
N MET A 40 5.99 -13.99 -28.87
CA MET A 40 4.72 -14.24 -29.58
C MET A 40 4.59 -13.41 -30.85
N CYS A 41 4.69 -12.08 -30.76
CA CYS A 41 4.41 -11.20 -31.90
C CYS A 41 5.65 -10.78 -32.69
N HIS A 42 6.84 -11.17 -32.22
CA HIS A 42 8.12 -10.84 -32.84
C HIS A 42 8.38 -9.33 -33.02
N HIS A 43 7.71 -8.50 -32.23
CA HIS A 43 7.92 -7.06 -32.22
C HIS A 43 8.82 -6.65 -31.06
N ASP A 44 9.61 -5.59 -31.28
CA ASP A 44 10.50 -5.04 -30.27
C ASP A 44 9.71 -4.43 -29.11
N ASN A 45 10.25 -4.65 -27.91
CA ASN A 45 9.65 -4.22 -26.66
C ASN A 45 10.72 -3.65 -25.72
N GLU A 46 10.29 -2.68 -24.93
CA GLU A 46 11.08 -2.03 -23.88
C GLU A 46 10.27 -2.08 -22.60
N ILE A 47 10.83 -2.66 -21.54
CA ILE A 47 10.15 -2.85 -20.26
C ILE A 47 11.04 -2.30 -19.15
N ARG A 48 10.51 -1.33 -18.42
CA ARG A 48 11.17 -0.79 -17.23
C ARG A 48 10.79 -1.61 -16.01
N LEU A 49 11.79 -2.10 -15.30
CA LEU A 49 11.56 -2.89 -14.10
C LEU A 49 11.30 -1.98 -12.90
N ALA A 50 10.27 -2.32 -12.12
CA ALA A 50 9.99 -1.61 -10.87
C ALA A 50 10.90 -2.08 -9.73
N GLU A 51 11.54 -1.13 -9.06
CA GLU A 51 12.33 -1.32 -7.84
C GLU A 51 11.52 -1.14 -6.57
N TRP A 52 10.63 -0.17 -6.63
CA TRP A 52 9.88 0.32 -5.52
C TRP A 52 8.41 0.14 -5.86
N VAL A 53 7.68 -0.35 -4.88
CA VAL A 53 6.22 -0.40 -4.96
C VAL A 53 5.66 0.33 -3.76
N THR A 54 4.66 1.17 -3.99
CA THR A 54 3.92 1.76 -2.87
C THR A 54 2.92 0.73 -2.36
N SER A 55 3.05 0.36 -1.09
CA SER A 55 2.18 -0.62 -0.44
C SER A 55 1.40 0.02 0.70
N SER A 56 0.16 -0.43 0.89
CA SER A 56 -0.67 -0.09 2.05
C SER A 56 -0.33 -1.01 3.21
N GLY A 57 0.31 -0.48 4.26
CA GLY A 57 0.52 -1.22 5.51
C GLY A 57 1.73 -2.16 5.57
N GLY A 58 2.70 -1.99 4.67
CA GLY A 58 4.00 -2.65 4.73
C GLY A 58 4.91 -2.10 5.84
N VAL A 59 5.96 -2.85 6.18
CA VAL A 59 7.08 -2.32 6.95
C VAL A 59 7.86 -1.37 6.02
N PRO A 60 8.11 -0.12 6.42
CA PRO A 60 8.91 0.79 5.60
C PRO A 60 10.29 0.14 5.37
N SER A 61 10.78 0.16 4.14
CA SER A 61 12.17 -0.21 3.91
C SER A 61 13.04 0.78 4.67
N MET A 62 13.71 0.34 5.73
CA MET A 62 14.89 1.06 6.18
C MET A 62 15.89 0.97 5.03
N VAL A 63 16.38 2.11 4.58
CA VAL A 63 17.44 2.23 3.57
C VAL A 63 18.73 1.74 4.24
N GLU A 64 18.82 0.43 4.48
CA GLU A 64 20.00 -0.21 5.04
C GLU A 64 20.53 -1.22 4.03
N ASP A 65 21.73 -0.89 3.58
CA ASP A 65 22.63 -1.58 2.66
C ASP A 65 22.03 -2.24 1.42
N SER A 66 22.31 -1.57 0.29
CA SER A 66 22.35 -2.14 -1.06
C SER A 66 23.42 -3.25 -1.13
N ALA A 67 23.18 -4.38 -0.47
CA ALA A 67 23.75 -5.62 -0.98
C ALA A 67 23.22 -5.78 -2.41
N ALA A 68 24.12 -5.75 -3.40
CA ALA A 68 23.75 -5.83 -4.82
C ALA A 68 22.78 -7.01 -5.01
N ALA A 69 21.57 -6.72 -5.49
CA ALA A 69 20.55 -7.73 -5.71
C ALA A 69 21.15 -8.86 -6.57
N THR A 70 21.28 -10.06 -6.01
CA THR A 70 21.90 -11.17 -6.74
C THR A 70 20.97 -11.73 -7.80
N SER A 71 19.64 -11.69 -7.57
CA SER A 71 18.63 -12.10 -8.53
C SER A 71 17.30 -11.36 -8.33
N VAL A 72 16.61 -11.08 -9.44
CA VAL A 72 15.34 -10.37 -9.46
C VAL A 72 14.39 -10.95 -10.52
N THR A 73 13.27 -11.49 -10.05
CA THR A 73 12.22 -12.12 -10.87
C THR A 73 11.13 -11.10 -11.17
N ARG A 74 10.72 -11.02 -12.44
CA ARG A 74 9.72 -10.08 -12.91
C ARG A 74 8.76 -10.73 -13.90
N GLN A 75 7.51 -10.26 -13.86
CA GLN A 75 6.58 -10.46 -14.95
C GLN A 75 6.95 -9.52 -16.10
N ILE A 76 7.18 -10.10 -17.26
CA ILE A 76 7.58 -9.40 -18.49
C ILE A 76 6.37 -9.45 -19.41
N ILE A 77 5.74 -8.31 -19.68
CA ILE A 77 4.51 -8.20 -20.47
C ILE A 77 4.83 -7.56 -21.81
N CYS A 78 4.30 -8.14 -22.90
CA CYS A 78 4.42 -7.54 -24.22
C CYS A 78 3.64 -6.21 -24.30
N THR A 79 4.37 -5.11 -24.46
CA THR A 79 3.85 -3.73 -24.59
C THR A 79 4.33 -3.06 -25.88
N CYS A 80 4.65 -3.85 -26.91
CA CYS A 80 5.14 -3.32 -28.18
C CYS A 80 4.12 -2.35 -28.83
N ARG A 81 4.61 -1.33 -29.53
CA ARG A 81 3.76 -0.26 -30.12
C ARG A 81 3.21 -0.58 -31.51
N MET A 82 3.31 -1.82 -31.94
CA MET A 82 2.82 -2.27 -33.25
C MET A 82 1.30 -2.42 -33.26
N GLY A 83 0.70 -2.39 -34.47
CA GLY A 83 -0.74 -2.49 -34.64
C GLY A 83 -1.30 -3.83 -34.17
N HIS A 84 -1.92 -3.83 -33.00
CA HIS A 84 -2.64 -4.96 -32.40
C HIS A 84 -4.12 -4.62 -32.21
N GLU A 85 -4.99 -5.62 -32.27
CA GLU A 85 -6.38 -5.47 -31.84
C GLU A 85 -6.42 -5.46 -30.31
N GLN A 86 -6.45 -4.24 -29.74
CA GLN A 86 -6.23 -4.02 -28.31
C GLN A 86 -7.37 -3.20 -27.67
N PRO A 87 -7.74 -3.46 -26.41
CA PRO A 87 -8.66 -2.61 -25.68
C PRO A 87 -8.08 -1.20 -25.44
N PRO A 88 -8.93 -0.19 -25.20
CA PRO A 88 -8.47 1.15 -24.87
C PRO A 88 -7.52 1.15 -23.66
N GLY A 89 -6.36 1.80 -23.81
CA GLY A 89 -5.37 1.97 -22.74
C GLY A 89 -4.32 0.85 -22.64
N PHE A 90 -4.37 -0.17 -23.49
CA PHE A 90 -3.37 -1.23 -23.55
C PHE A 90 -2.50 -1.12 -24.81
N TYR A 91 -1.29 -1.70 -24.73
CA TYR A 91 -0.34 -1.80 -25.83
C TYR A 91 0.15 -3.24 -25.97
N GLY A 92 0.55 -3.61 -27.18
CA GLY A 92 1.13 -4.92 -27.48
C GLY A 92 0.12 -6.06 -27.56
N CYS A 93 0.62 -7.29 -27.56
CA CYS A 93 -0.25 -8.47 -27.62
C CYS A 93 -0.75 -8.95 -26.25
N GLY A 94 -0.34 -8.29 -25.14
CA GLY A 94 -0.80 -8.57 -23.78
C GLY A 94 -0.23 -9.83 -23.11
N ARG A 95 0.41 -10.71 -23.89
CA ARG A 95 1.03 -11.93 -23.37
C ARG A 95 2.22 -11.62 -22.48
N TRP A 96 2.40 -12.46 -21.48
CA TRP A 96 3.44 -12.26 -20.49
C TRP A 96 4.16 -13.55 -20.12
N TRP A 97 5.39 -13.41 -19.66
CA TRP A 97 6.19 -14.51 -19.14
C TRP A 97 6.94 -14.07 -17.89
N LEU A 98 7.61 -15.00 -17.22
CA LEU A 98 8.49 -14.68 -16.10
C LEU A 98 9.94 -14.73 -16.56
N GLY A 99 10.70 -13.74 -16.12
CA GLY A 99 12.15 -13.73 -16.29
C GLY A 99 12.84 -13.37 -15.00
N THR A 100 13.95 -14.05 -14.73
CA THR A 100 14.82 -13.80 -13.58
C THR A 100 16.13 -13.22 -14.09
N LEU A 101 16.40 -11.97 -13.70
CA LEU A 101 17.67 -11.32 -13.95
C LEU A 101 18.63 -11.68 -12.82
N THR A 102 19.81 -12.17 -13.16
CA THR A 102 20.88 -12.48 -12.20
C THR A 102 22.08 -11.59 -12.49
N VAL A 103 22.64 -10.96 -11.45
CA VAL A 103 23.87 -10.17 -11.57
C VAL A 103 25.05 -11.12 -11.72
N GLN A 104 25.85 -10.94 -12.76
CA GLN A 104 27.07 -11.71 -13.01
C GLN A 104 28.26 -11.07 -12.31
N SER A 105 29.29 -11.87 -12.01
CA SER A 105 30.53 -11.46 -11.32
C SER A 105 31.38 -10.41 -12.05
N GLY A 106 30.95 -9.93 -13.23
CA GLY A 106 31.56 -8.85 -14.00
C GLY A 106 30.68 -7.60 -14.16
N GLY A 107 29.58 -7.48 -13.41
CA GLY A 107 28.68 -6.31 -13.47
C GLY A 107 27.64 -6.32 -14.60
N GLY A 108 27.59 -7.40 -15.38
CA GLY A 108 26.52 -7.65 -16.36
C GLY A 108 25.31 -8.35 -15.73
N TYR A 109 24.21 -8.39 -16.47
CA TYR A 109 23.00 -9.12 -16.08
C TYR A 109 22.74 -10.27 -17.05
N ARG A 110 22.25 -11.39 -16.52
CA ARG A 110 21.73 -12.50 -17.32
C ARG A 110 20.25 -12.67 -17.08
N LEU A 111 19.45 -12.62 -18.14
CA LEU A 111 18.04 -12.99 -18.09
C LEU A 111 17.89 -14.50 -18.28
N THR A 112 17.16 -15.14 -17.38
CA THR A 112 16.82 -16.57 -17.43
C THR A 112 15.31 -16.73 -17.39
N VAL A 113 14.78 -17.76 -18.07
CA VAL A 113 13.37 -18.10 -17.93
C VAL A 113 13.15 -18.60 -16.52
N GLU A 114 12.22 -17.99 -15.80
CA GLU A 114 11.82 -18.50 -14.49
C GLU A 114 10.88 -19.69 -14.69
N ALA A 115 11.41 -20.88 -14.42
CA ALA A 115 10.68 -22.13 -14.49
C ALA A 115 10.08 -22.53 -13.13
N GLU A 116 10.65 -22.01 -12.04
CA GLU A 116 10.19 -22.30 -10.69
C GLU A 116 8.91 -21.51 -10.39
N HIS A 117 7.93 -22.19 -9.81
CA HIS A 117 6.59 -21.61 -9.60
C HIS A 117 6.53 -20.71 -8.35
N ASP A 118 7.59 -20.68 -7.55
CA ASP A 118 7.60 -20.05 -6.24
C ASP A 118 7.46 -18.53 -6.34
N MET A 119 8.10 -17.91 -7.32
CA MET A 119 8.08 -16.46 -7.53
C MET A 119 6.91 -15.98 -8.41
N LEU A 120 6.16 -16.89 -9.02
CA LEU A 120 5.07 -16.55 -9.96
C LEU A 120 4.03 -15.65 -9.31
N ALA A 121 3.52 -16.05 -8.14
CA ALA A 121 2.45 -15.32 -7.47
C ALA A 121 2.93 -13.94 -6.99
N ALA A 122 4.18 -13.85 -6.52
CA ALA A 122 4.78 -12.60 -6.06
C ALA A 122 5.04 -11.63 -7.22
N ALA A 123 5.60 -12.11 -8.34
CA ALA A 123 5.88 -11.29 -9.53
C ALA A 123 4.59 -10.76 -10.18
N VAL A 124 3.56 -11.60 -10.29
CA VAL A 124 2.24 -11.19 -10.81
C VAL A 124 1.58 -10.17 -9.89
N ALA A 125 1.63 -10.40 -8.57
CA ALA A 125 1.10 -9.45 -7.60
C ALA A 125 1.83 -8.10 -7.66
N LEU A 126 3.15 -8.10 -7.89
CA LEU A 126 3.94 -6.87 -8.05
C LEU A 126 3.48 -6.08 -9.28
N ASN A 127 3.28 -6.73 -10.43
CA ASN A 127 2.84 -6.03 -11.64
C ASN A 127 1.48 -5.34 -11.42
N HIS A 128 0.52 -6.04 -10.82
CA HIS A 128 -0.78 -5.46 -10.47
C HIS A 128 -0.65 -4.28 -9.47
N ALA A 129 0.30 -4.35 -8.54
CA ALA A 129 0.53 -3.29 -7.58
C ALA A 129 1.14 -2.03 -8.25
N VAL A 130 2.09 -2.22 -9.18
CA VAL A 130 2.72 -1.12 -9.93
C VAL A 130 1.69 -0.42 -10.84
N ASP A 131 0.88 -1.19 -11.57
CA ASP A 131 -0.16 -0.64 -12.46
C ASP A 131 -1.20 0.21 -11.70
N GLY A 132 -1.43 -0.10 -10.42
CA GLY A 132 -2.41 0.57 -9.57
C GLY A 132 -1.85 1.62 -8.63
N GLN A 133 -0.53 1.83 -8.57
CA GLN A 133 0.09 2.54 -7.45
C GLN A 133 -0.36 3.99 -7.30
N ASP A 134 -0.40 4.76 -8.40
CA ASP A 134 -0.73 6.19 -8.34
C ASP A 134 -2.17 6.40 -7.86
N ARG A 135 -3.11 5.61 -8.40
CA ARG A 135 -4.51 5.64 -7.98
C ARG A 135 -4.68 5.19 -6.54
N SER A 136 -3.93 4.17 -6.11
CA SER A 136 -3.97 3.67 -4.73
C SER A 136 -3.46 4.71 -3.74
N VAL A 137 -2.36 5.40 -4.07
CA VAL A 137 -1.79 6.48 -3.25
C VAL A 137 -2.75 7.66 -3.17
N GLN A 138 -3.27 8.12 -4.30
CA GLN A 138 -4.24 9.21 -4.34
C GLN A 138 -5.49 8.86 -3.53
N SER A 139 -6.07 7.68 -3.75
CA SER A 139 -7.26 7.22 -3.02
C SER A 139 -6.98 7.14 -1.52
N SER A 140 -5.83 6.59 -1.11
CA SER A 140 -5.45 6.52 0.30
C SER A 140 -5.31 7.92 0.90
N ALA A 141 -4.65 8.85 0.20
CA ALA A 141 -4.48 10.23 0.66
C ALA A 141 -5.82 10.95 0.85
N GLU A 142 -6.74 10.87 -0.11
CA GLU A 142 -8.08 11.46 -0.01
C GLU A 142 -8.85 10.95 1.21
N LYS A 143 -8.73 9.66 1.51
CA LYS A 143 -9.39 9.05 2.68
C LYS A 143 -8.74 9.48 3.99
N TRP A 144 -7.41 9.61 4.03
CA TRP A 144 -6.71 10.12 5.21
C TRP A 144 -7.04 11.59 5.50
N VAL A 145 -7.20 12.44 4.47
CA VAL A 145 -7.68 13.83 4.65
C VAL A 145 -9.05 13.84 5.32
N THR A 146 -9.97 12.96 4.91
CA THR A 146 -11.29 12.82 5.54
C THR A 146 -11.19 12.36 7.00
N GLY A 147 -10.30 11.39 7.29
CA GLY A 147 -10.05 10.94 8.65
C GLY A 147 -9.51 12.05 9.55
N VAL A 148 -8.55 12.84 9.07
CA VAL A 148 -7.99 13.99 9.78
C VAL A 148 -9.05 15.06 10.03
N ALA A 149 -9.86 15.39 9.01
CA ALA A 149 -10.96 16.34 9.16
C ALA A 149 -11.99 15.88 10.20
N SER A 150 -12.26 14.56 10.28
CA SER A 150 -13.15 13.98 11.28
C SER A 150 -12.60 14.15 12.70
N VAL A 151 -11.29 14.02 12.89
CA VAL A 151 -10.63 14.29 14.19
C VAL A 151 -10.76 15.77 14.55
N PHE A 152 -10.53 16.70 13.62
CA PHE A 152 -10.74 18.13 13.89
C PHE A 152 -12.20 18.45 14.23
N GLY A 153 -13.15 17.86 13.52
CA GLY A 153 -14.58 18.00 13.81
C GLY A 153 -14.95 17.51 15.21
N LEU A 154 -14.29 16.43 15.67
CA LEU A 154 -14.45 15.95 17.04
C LEU A 154 -14.01 17.01 18.07
N PHE A 155 -12.89 17.70 17.85
CA PHE A 155 -12.45 18.81 18.70
C PHE A 155 -13.38 20.03 18.63
N SER A 156 -14.02 20.31 17.50
CA SER A 156 -15.02 21.38 17.42
C SER A 156 -16.24 21.11 18.32
N LEU A 157 -16.68 19.85 18.44
CA LEU A 157 -17.79 19.47 19.32
C LEU A 157 -17.46 19.67 20.82
N VAL A 158 -16.20 19.51 21.20
CA VAL A 158 -15.70 19.74 22.57
C VAL A 158 -15.95 21.19 22.99
N GLY A 159 -15.61 22.15 22.13
CA GLY A 159 -15.77 23.57 22.42
C GLY A 159 -17.23 23.97 22.69
N VAL A 160 -18.18 23.28 22.05
CA VAL A 160 -19.62 23.45 22.28
C VAL A 160 -20.07 22.80 23.59
N ALA A 161 -19.58 21.59 23.88
CA ALA A 161 -19.94 20.84 25.09
C ALA A 161 -19.34 21.44 26.39
N THR A 162 -18.21 22.14 26.30
CA THR A 162 -17.55 22.82 27.43
C THR A 162 -17.90 24.30 27.52
N ALA A 163 -19.06 24.72 27.00
CA ALA A 163 -19.53 26.10 27.18
C ALA A 163 -19.43 26.46 28.67
N LYS A 164 -18.75 27.58 28.97
CA LYS A 164 -18.41 28.05 30.32
C LYS A 164 -19.59 27.98 31.30
N ASP A 165 -20.80 28.18 30.79
CA ASP A 165 -22.04 28.17 31.56
C ASP A 165 -22.44 26.78 32.06
N ALA A 166 -22.15 25.72 31.28
CA ALA A 166 -22.46 24.34 31.64
C ALA A 166 -21.63 23.85 32.85
N LEU A 167 -20.42 24.38 33.02
CA LEU A 167 -19.52 24.03 34.13
C LEU A 167 -19.56 25.04 35.29
N SER A 168 -20.36 26.10 35.15
CA SER A 168 -20.51 27.11 36.19
C SER A 168 -21.25 26.54 37.40
N GLY A 169 -20.71 26.76 38.61
CA GLY A 169 -21.28 26.24 39.85
C GLY A 169 -20.82 24.83 40.27
N PHE A 170 -19.96 24.14 39.50
CA PHE A 170 -19.33 22.91 39.99
C PHE A 170 -18.06 23.18 40.80
N THR A 171 -17.76 22.30 41.75
CA THR A 171 -16.47 22.28 42.47
C THR A 171 -15.33 21.92 41.52
N ASN A 172 -14.09 22.27 41.89
CA ASN A 172 -12.91 21.99 41.05
C ASN A 172 -12.73 20.50 40.77
N ASN A 173 -13.07 19.62 41.71
CA ASN A 173 -12.97 18.17 41.54
C ASN A 173 -13.91 17.64 40.45
N VAL A 174 -15.15 18.15 40.40
CA VAL A 174 -16.12 17.77 39.35
C VAL A 174 -15.70 18.30 38.00
N LYS A 175 -15.21 19.55 37.93
CA LYS A 175 -14.66 20.12 36.69
C LYS A 175 -13.50 19.29 36.16
N LEU A 176 -12.59 18.87 37.04
CA LEU A 176 -11.46 18.02 36.68
C LEU A 176 -11.93 16.65 36.18
N ALA A 177 -12.91 16.02 36.84
CA ALA A 177 -13.47 14.74 36.44
C ALA A 177 -14.15 14.81 35.05
N VAL A 178 -14.95 15.86 34.80
CA VAL A 178 -15.58 16.10 33.50
C VAL A 178 -14.53 16.34 32.41
N ALA A 179 -13.51 17.16 32.70
CA ALA A 179 -12.40 17.39 31.77
C ALA A 179 -11.62 16.10 31.45
N ALA A 180 -11.33 15.28 32.46
CA ALA A 180 -10.64 14.01 32.28
C ALA A 180 -11.47 13.02 31.45
N ALA A 181 -12.78 12.90 31.72
CA ALA A 181 -13.69 12.04 30.96
C ALA A 181 -13.76 12.48 29.48
N LEU A 182 -13.85 13.79 29.24
CA LEU A 182 -13.87 14.36 27.89
C LEU A 182 -12.57 14.10 27.13
N LEU A 183 -11.42 14.43 27.73
CA LEU A 183 -10.11 14.18 27.11
C LEU A 183 -9.87 12.70 26.83
N THR A 184 -10.31 11.82 27.74
CA THR A 184 -10.25 10.37 27.54
C THR A 184 -11.13 9.95 26.35
N GLY A 185 -12.39 10.40 26.31
CA GLY A 185 -13.30 10.11 25.19
C GLY A 185 -12.75 10.56 23.85
N LEU A 186 -12.14 11.75 23.79
CA LEU A 186 -11.48 12.28 22.60
C LEU A 186 -10.29 11.45 22.18
N GLY A 187 -9.41 11.10 23.12
CA GLY A 187 -8.25 10.25 22.85
C GLY A 187 -8.67 8.89 22.29
N LEU A 188 -9.69 8.27 22.88
CA LEU A 188 -10.24 6.99 22.42
C LEU A 188 -10.87 7.12 21.02
N ALA A 189 -11.67 8.15 20.76
CA ALA A 189 -12.28 8.37 19.45
C ALA A 189 -11.25 8.67 18.35
N ALA A 190 -10.25 9.51 18.64
CA ALA A 190 -9.14 9.75 17.72
C ALA A 190 -8.35 8.47 17.42
N THR A 191 -8.09 7.65 18.45
CA THR A 191 -7.44 6.34 18.29
C THR A 191 -8.29 5.38 17.45
N ALA A 192 -9.60 5.34 17.67
CA ALA A 192 -10.53 4.54 16.88
C ALA A 192 -10.49 4.94 15.39
N LEU A 193 -10.55 6.24 15.10
CA LEU A 193 -10.46 6.76 13.74
C LEU A 193 -9.12 6.40 13.08
N ALA A 194 -8.01 6.62 13.78
CA ALA A 194 -6.67 6.31 13.28
C ALA A 194 -6.51 4.81 12.97
N LEU A 195 -6.94 3.93 13.89
CA LEU A 195 -6.87 2.48 13.69
C LEU A 195 -7.81 2.00 12.59
N GLY A 196 -9.03 2.57 12.49
CA GLY A 196 -9.99 2.24 11.44
C GLY A 196 -9.48 2.63 10.05
N HIS A 197 -8.93 3.83 9.90
CA HIS A 197 -8.32 4.27 8.64
C HIS A 197 -7.07 3.46 8.29
N ARG A 198 -6.21 3.16 9.29
CA ARG A 198 -5.06 2.30 9.09
C ARG A 198 -5.45 0.87 8.71
N ALA A 199 -6.55 0.35 9.22
CA ALA A 199 -7.07 -0.98 8.83
C ALA A 199 -7.62 -0.97 7.40
N ALA A 200 -8.34 0.07 7.01
CA ALA A 200 -9.01 0.15 5.71
C ALA A 200 -8.03 0.47 4.57
N TYR A 201 -7.14 1.43 4.77
CA TYR A 201 -6.31 2.01 3.70
C TYR A 201 -4.82 1.77 3.88
N GLY A 202 -4.40 1.30 5.06
CA GLY A 202 -2.99 1.21 5.43
C GLY A 202 -2.33 2.59 5.55
N TRP A 203 -1.02 2.57 5.77
CA TRP A 203 -0.17 3.74 5.56
C TRP A 203 0.56 3.55 4.23
N PRO A 204 0.56 4.55 3.33
CA PRO A 204 1.33 4.45 2.10
C PRO A 204 2.82 4.46 2.47
N VAL A 205 3.51 3.37 2.13
CA VAL A 205 4.95 3.24 2.32
C VAL A 205 5.59 2.76 1.02
N ALA A 206 6.73 3.34 0.67
CA ALA A 206 7.58 2.80 -0.37
C ALA A 206 8.26 1.54 0.17
N VAL A 207 8.14 0.44 -0.57
CA VAL A 207 8.77 -0.83 -0.24
C VAL A 207 9.72 -1.20 -1.37
N ASP A 208 10.96 -1.50 -1.00
CA ASP A 208 11.98 -2.01 -1.89
C ASP A 208 11.68 -3.48 -2.25
N VAL A 209 11.59 -3.77 -3.54
CA VAL A 209 11.39 -5.11 -4.12
C VAL A 209 12.50 -5.47 -5.12
N SER A 210 13.67 -4.84 -5.00
CA SER A 210 14.82 -4.97 -5.90
C SER A 210 15.41 -6.39 -6.02
N ASP A 211 15.16 -7.28 -5.05
CA ASP A 211 15.63 -8.66 -5.07
C ASP A 211 14.50 -9.68 -4.79
N ASN A 212 14.73 -10.95 -5.13
CA ASN A 212 13.74 -12.02 -4.93
C ASN A 212 13.30 -12.21 -3.47
N ARG A 213 14.21 -12.06 -2.51
CA ARG A 213 13.90 -12.20 -1.08
C ARG A 213 13.01 -11.05 -0.60
N LYS A 214 13.30 -9.82 -1.01
CA LYS A 214 12.50 -8.62 -0.72
C LYS A 214 11.13 -8.70 -1.37
N LEU A 215 11.07 -9.13 -2.64
CA LEU A 215 9.81 -9.37 -3.35
C LEU A 215 8.94 -10.42 -2.61
N GLN A 216 9.55 -11.54 -2.21
CA GLN A 216 8.84 -12.58 -1.46
C GLN A 216 8.37 -12.07 -0.09
N ALA A 217 9.23 -11.36 0.66
CA ALA A 217 8.88 -10.78 1.95
C ALA A 217 7.72 -9.77 1.83
N TRP A 218 7.73 -8.92 0.80
CA TRP A 218 6.64 -8.01 0.48
C TRP A 218 5.35 -8.78 0.17
N TYR A 219 5.43 -9.85 -0.61
CA TYR A 219 4.27 -10.66 -0.98
C TYR A 219 3.65 -11.36 0.25
N ASP A 220 4.48 -11.93 1.13
CA ASP A 220 4.02 -12.58 2.36
C ASP A 220 3.42 -11.56 3.35
N ASP A 221 4.03 -10.39 3.49
CA ASP A 221 3.46 -9.28 4.27
C ASP A 221 2.08 -8.88 3.73
N ARG A 222 1.95 -8.75 2.40
CA ARG A 222 0.69 -8.44 1.72
C ARG A 222 -0.38 -9.51 1.97
N ARG A 223 -0.03 -10.80 1.92
CA ARG A 223 -0.97 -11.90 2.20
C ARG A 223 -1.49 -11.87 3.64
N THR A 224 -0.65 -11.49 4.59
CA THR A 224 -1.04 -11.40 6.00
C THR A 224 -1.75 -10.09 6.35
N TYR A 225 -1.76 -9.10 5.45
CA TYR A 225 -2.39 -7.78 5.69
C TYR A 225 -3.84 -7.89 6.13
N ALA A 226 -4.65 -8.74 5.48
CA ALA A 226 -6.07 -8.90 5.82
C ALA A 226 -6.30 -9.28 7.29
N THR A 227 -5.45 -10.14 7.86
CA THR A 227 -5.56 -10.55 9.27
C THR A 227 -5.10 -9.45 10.23
N ARG A 228 -4.10 -8.64 9.86
CA ARG A 228 -3.70 -7.44 10.60
C ARG A 228 -4.80 -6.37 10.55
N ALA A 229 -5.36 -6.10 9.38
CA ALA A 229 -6.45 -5.16 9.18
C ALA A 229 -7.67 -5.53 10.05
N ALA A 230 -8.05 -6.81 10.09
CA ALA A 230 -9.14 -7.28 10.95
C ALA A 230 -8.87 -7.04 12.45
N ARG A 231 -7.62 -7.24 12.92
CA ARG A 231 -7.24 -6.94 14.32
C ARG A 231 -7.31 -5.44 14.62
N LEU A 232 -6.76 -4.61 13.73
CA LEU A 232 -6.82 -3.15 13.85
C LEU A 232 -8.27 -2.65 13.88
N LEU A 233 -9.13 -3.18 13.03
CA LEU A 233 -10.54 -2.83 12.98
C LEU A 233 -11.27 -3.24 14.27
N ARG A 234 -10.99 -4.43 14.82
CA ARG A 234 -11.56 -4.86 16.10
C ARG A 234 -11.14 -3.93 17.24
N SER A 235 -9.86 -3.55 17.29
CA SER A 235 -9.38 -2.57 18.26
C SER A 235 -10.08 -1.22 18.06
N ALA A 236 -10.20 -0.73 16.83
CA ALA A 236 -10.89 0.52 16.51
C ALA A 236 -12.33 0.54 17.04
N VAL A 237 -13.06 -0.58 16.88
CA VAL A 237 -14.41 -0.75 17.42
C VAL A 237 -14.43 -0.66 18.95
N TRP A 238 -13.50 -1.34 19.65
CA TRP A 238 -13.40 -1.24 21.11
C TRP A 238 -13.09 0.18 21.59
N PHE A 239 -12.18 0.88 20.92
CA PHE A 239 -11.89 2.29 21.20
C PHE A 239 -13.11 3.19 20.97
N ALA A 240 -13.89 2.94 19.92
CA ALA A 240 -15.12 3.68 19.67
C ALA A 240 -16.16 3.46 20.78
N TYR A 241 -16.37 2.21 21.22
CA TYR A 241 -17.23 1.93 22.38
C TYR A 241 -16.74 2.60 23.66
N GLY A 242 -15.42 2.56 23.92
CA GLY A 242 -14.82 3.24 25.06
C GLY A 242 -15.02 4.77 25.01
N ALA A 243 -14.89 5.38 23.83
CA ALA A 243 -15.16 6.79 23.63
C ALA A 243 -16.62 7.15 23.93
N LEU A 244 -17.56 6.36 23.43
CA LEU A 244 -19.00 6.53 23.72
C LEU A 244 -19.29 6.39 25.21
N ALA A 245 -18.70 5.41 25.89
CA ALA A 245 -18.86 5.22 27.33
C ALA A 245 -18.31 6.42 28.13
N ALA A 246 -17.13 6.93 27.77
CA ALA A 246 -16.54 8.10 28.40
C ALA A 246 -17.41 9.37 28.21
N LEU A 247 -17.97 9.57 27.02
CA LEU A 247 -18.90 10.66 26.74
C LEU A 247 -20.21 10.50 27.53
N ALA A 248 -20.76 9.29 27.62
CA ALA A 248 -21.95 9.02 28.43
C ALA A 248 -21.71 9.32 29.92
N ILE A 249 -20.55 8.93 30.46
CA ILE A 249 -20.13 9.27 31.83
C ILE A 249 -20.03 10.79 31.98
N MET A 250 -19.39 11.49 31.05
CA MET A 250 -19.29 12.95 31.07
C MET A 250 -20.68 13.59 31.14
N THR A 251 -21.61 13.17 30.29
CA THR A 251 -23.00 13.65 30.32
C THR A 251 -23.66 13.35 31.66
N MET A 252 -23.52 12.12 32.19
CA MET A 252 -24.07 11.75 33.49
C MET A 252 -23.52 12.66 34.61
N LEU A 253 -22.23 12.94 34.61
CA LEU A 253 -21.60 13.84 35.59
C LEU A 253 -22.19 15.26 35.50
N ILE A 254 -22.35 15.81 34.30
CA ILE A 254 -22.88 17.17 34.11
C ILE A 254 -24.34 17.28 34.56
N TRP A 255 -25.15 16.25 34.33
CA TRP A 255 -26.59 16.31 34.59
C TRP A 255 -26.98 15.91 36.02
N PHE A 256 -26.25 14.99 36.65
CA PHE A 256 -26.66 14.42 37.93
C PHE A 256 -25.82 14.88 39.14
N LEU A 257 -24.63 15.48 38.94
CA LEU A 257 -23.88 16.00 40.08
C LEU A 257 -24.50 17.29 40.62
N PRO A 258 -24.55 17.45 41.96
CA PRO A 258 -25.06 18.66 42.57
C PRO A 258 -24.15 19.85 42.27
N ARG A 259 -24.78 21.00 42.02
CA ARG A 259 -24.07 22.28 41.89
C ARG A 259 -23.78 22.82 43.30
N ALA A 260 -22.58 23.37 43.49
CA ALA A 260 -22.26 24.06 44.73
C ALA A 260 -23.22 25.26 44.90
N PRO A 261 -23.77 25.47 46.10
CA PRO A 261 -24.54 26.69 46.38
C PRO A 261 -23.62 27.90 46.11
N ARG A 262 -24.15 28.87 45.38
CA ARG A 262 -23.47 30.14 45.11
C ARG A 262 -23.32 30.95 46.38
#